data_AF-A0A4Z2BBQ2-F1
#
_entry.id   AF-A0A4Z2BBQ2-F1
#
_cell.length_a   1.000
_cell.length_b   1.000
_cell.length_c   1.000
_cell.angle_alpha   90.00
_cell.angle_beta   90.00
_cell.angle_gamma   90.00
#
_symmetry.space_group_name_H-M   'P 1'
#
loop_
_entity.id
_entity.type
_entity.pdbx_description
1 polymer ?
#
loop_
_entity_poly.entity_id
_entity_poly.type
_entity_poly.pdbx_seq_one_letter_code
_entity_poly.pdbx_strand_id
1 'polypeptide(L)'
;MALVTLQRSPTPSAASSASTATTTAGEDLGSEDERRTNQSLSESFFMVKGAALFLQQGSSHQGQKAHPNHKHAGDLPQHLQVMINILRSEDRIKLAVRLESAWSDRVRYMLVVYTSGRQDTEENILLGIDFTNKDCKSCSIGMVLPLWSDTKIHLDGDGGFTVNTAGRTHVFKPVSVQVMWSALQVLHKVCELSRRYNYFPGGMALTWMGYYESCIASDQSCINEWNAMKDLETTRPDSPSMFVDKPSERERTECLIKAKLRSIMTCQDLENVTCKQIRTELEQHMNCNLKEYKEFIDNEMLLILGQMDKAYSHL
;
A
#
# COMPACT_ATOMS: atom_id res chain seq x y z
N MET A 1 15.18 4.36 6.10
CA MET A 1 13.94 3.96 6.80
C MET A 1 13.77 4.78 8.08
N ALA A 2 12.53 5.12 8.47
CA ALA A 2 12.25 5.92 9.68
C ALA A 2 10.95 5.45 10.38
N LEU A 3 10.94 5.46 11.72
CA LEU A 3 9.73 5.25 12.53
C LEU A 3 9.01 6.59 12.74
N VAL A 4 7.71 6.65 12.49
CA VAL A 4 6.89 7.83 12.76
C VAL A 4 5.63 7.46 13.53
N THR A 5 5.37 8.19 14.61
CA THR A 5 4.14 8.08 15.40
C THR A 5 3.24 9.25 15.07
N LEU A 6 2.02 8.95 14.63
CA LEU A 6 0.97 9.92 14.34
C LEU A 6 -0.13 9.82 15.39
N GLN A 7 -0.78 10.95 15.67
CA GLN A 7 -1.86 11.01 16.64
C GLN A 7 -3.13 11.46 15.93
N ARG A 8 -4.25 10.78 16.20
CA ARG A 8 -5.57 11.28 15.82
C ARG A 8 -5.90 12.49 16.69
N SER A 9 -6.40 13.55 16.06
CA SER A 9 -6.96 14.67 16.82
C SER A 9 -8.22 14.15 17.53
N PRO A 10 -8.38 14.36 18.85
CA PRO A 10 -9.61 13.98 19.51
C PRO A 10 -10.75 14.78 18.89
N THR A 11 -11.75 14.08 18.34
CA THR A 11 -12.99 14.69 17.90
C THR A 11 -13.60 15.40 19.13
N PRO A 12 -13.96 16.69 19.05
CA PRO A 12 -14.62 17.35 20.17
C PRO A 12 -16.00 16.71 20.31
N SER A 13 -16.16 15.82 21.30
CA SER A 13 -17.46 15.28 21.66
C SER A 13 -18.38 16.43 22.06
N ALA A 14 -19.42 16.67 21.27
CA ALA A 14 -20.55 17.48 21.69
C ALA A 14 -21.35 16.70 22.74
N ALA A 15 -21.76 17.41 23.80
CA ALA A 15 -22.47 16.97 25.01
C ALA A 15 -21.55 16.38 26.12
N SER A 16 -21.46 16.94 27.33
CA SER A 16 -22.52 17.57 28.10
C SER A 16 -22.00 18.70 29.00
N SER A 17 -22.56 19.89 28.83
CA SER A 17 -22.56 20.96 29.82
C SER A 17 -23.70 20.73 30.81
N ALA A 18 -23.39 20.38 32.07
CA ALA A 18 -24.23 20.65 33.23
C ALA A 18 -23.42 20.54 34.54
N SER A 19 -23.34 21.67 35.24
CA SER A 19 -22.76 21.92 36.56
C SER A 19 -23.37 21.03 37.65
N THR A 20 -22.71 20.74 38.78
CA THR A 20 -22.69 21.60 39.99
C THR A 20 -21.74 21.01 41.04
N ALA A 21 -21.08 21.89 41.79
CA ALA A 21 -20.09 21.61 42.84
C ALA A 21 -20.64 20.93 44.10
N THR A 22 -19.81 20.09 44.77
CA THR A 22 -19.53 20.15 46.23
C THR A 22 -18.37 19.21 46.64
N THR A 23 -17.37 19.83 47.27
CA THR A 23 -16.52 19.40 48.41
C THR A 23 -15.67 18.11 48.41
N THR A 24 -14.36 18.39 48.57
CA THR A 24 -13.35 17.74 49.45
C THR A 24 -12.80 16.35 49.16
N ALA A 25 -11.45 16.38 49.03
CA ALA A 25 -10.45 15.39 49.44
C ALA A 25 -10.20 14.19 48.51
N GLY A 26 -8.93 14.05 48.14
CA GLY A 26 -8.31 12.75 47.91
C GLY A 26 -8.13 12.33 46.45
N GLU A 27 -6.86 12.19 46.09
CA GLU A 27 -6.32 11.17 45.18
C GLU A 27 -6.32 11.47 43.67
N ASP A 28 -5.09 11.80 43.23
CA ASP A 28 -4.58 11.79 41.88
C ASP A 28 -4.71 10.38 41.26
N LEU A 29 -5.87 10.11 40.66
CA LEU A 29 -6.11 8.93 39.82
C LEU A 29 -6.37 9.39 38.39
N GLY A 30 -5.29 9.80 37.71
CA GLY A 30 -5.28 9.86 36.25
C GLY A 30 -5.63 8.47 35.70
N SER A 31 -6.87 8.35 35.19
CA SER A 31 -7.51 7.08 34.83
C SER A 31 -6.67 6.27 33.84
N GLU A 32 -6.45 4.99 34.11
CA GLU A 32 -5.81 4.06 33.17
C GLU A 32 -6.56 4.00 31.83
N ASP A 33 -7.86 4.33 31.80
CA ASP A 33 -8.64 4.46 30.57
C ASP A 33 -8.18 5.64 29.69
N GLU A 34 -7.81 6.79 30.26
CA GLU A 34 -7.28 7.90 29.46
C GLU A 34 -5.92 7.56 28.86
N ARG A 35 -5.09 6.78 29.57
CA ARG A 35 -3.80 6.31 29.04
C ARG A 35 -3.98 5.24 27.95
N ARG A 36 -4.94 4.33 28.09
CA ARG A 36 -5.29 3.34 27.06
C ARG A 36 -5.92 3.98 25.83
N THR A 37 -6.78 4.98 26.02
CA THR A 37 -7.40 5.75 24.93
C THR A 37 -6.35 6.58 24.19
N ASN A 38 -5.43 7.23 24.90
CA ASN A 38 -4.31 7.93 24.27
C ASN A 38 -3.33 6.99 23.52
N GLN A 39 -3.13 5.75 24.00
CA GLN A 39 -2.39 4.72 23.26
C GLN A 39 -3.16 4.22 22.02
N SER A 40 -4.49 4.12 22.08
CA SER A 40 -5.30 3.74 20.90
C SER A 40 -5.33 4.82 19.81
N LEU A 41 -5.16 6.10 20.20
CA LEU A 41 -5.10 7.25 19.29
C LEU A 41 -3.73 7.45 18.63
N SER A 42 -2.68 6.82 19.16
CA SER A 42 -1.32 6.89 18.60
C SER A 42 -1.04 5.70 17.68
N GLU A 43 -0.77 5.97 16.42
CA GLU A 43 -0.45 4.95 15.41
C GLU A 43 1.03 5.08 15.01
N SER A 44 1.77 3.98 15.06
CA SER A 44 3.18 3.96 14.67
C SER A 44 3.35 3.33 13.29
N PHE A 45 4.12 3.97 12.44
CA PHE A 45 4.38 3.56 11.06
C PHE A 45 5.86 3.43 10.80
N PHE A 46 6.22 2.34 10.14
CA PHE A 46 7.50 2.18 9.49
C PHE A 46 7.45 2.84 8.11
N MET A 47 8.28 3.85 7.88
CA MET A 47 8.29 4.59 6.63
C MET A 47 9.55 4.32 5.80
N VAL A 48 9.29 4.14 4.52
CA VAL A 48 10.26 4.17 3.42
C VAL A 48 9.79 5.22 2.41
N LYS A 49 10.66 5.65 1.50
CA LYS A 49 10.30 6.72 0.57
C LYS A 49 9.14 6.28 -0.33
N GLY A 50 7.97 6.89 -0.13
CA GLY A 50 6.75 6.56 -0.88
C GLY A 50 5.89 5.43 -0.29
N ALA A 51 6.24 4.81 0.84
CA ALA A 51 5.34 3.91 1.56
C ALA A 51 5.42 4.04 3.09
N ALA A 52 4.28 3.82 3.75
CA ALA A 52 4.18 3.74 5.21
C ALA A 52 3.44 2.47 5.61
N LEU A 53 4.07 1.63 6.42
CA LEU A 53 3.54 0.36 6.91
C LEU A 53 3.22 0.46 8.40
N PHE A 54 2.04 0.03 8.81
CA PHE A 54 1.63 0.07 10.20
C PHE A 54 2.42 -0.91 11.08
N LEU A 55 2.83 -0.45 12.26
CA LEU A 55 3.45 -1.25 13.30
C LEU A 55 2.45 -1.45 14.43
N GLN A 56 2.03 -2.69 14.62
CA GLN A 56 1.26 -3.07 15.79
C GLN A 56 2.18 -2.92 17.03
N GLN A 57 1.97 -1.87 17.82
CA GLN A 57 2.68 -1.66 19.09
C GLN A 57 2.43 -2.88 19.98
N GLY A 58 3.43 -3.76 20.10
CA GLY A 58 3.58 -4.58 21.28
C GLY A 58 3.85 -3.65 22.46
N SER A 59 3.18 -3.89 23.59
CA SER A 59 3.36 -3.16 24.84
C SER A 59 4.84 -3.08 25.22
N SER A 60 5.50 -1.99 24.89
CA SER A 60 6.89 -1.71 25.25
C SER A 60 7.04 -0.20 25.36
N HIS A 61 7.03 0.27 26.60
CA HIS A 61 7.34 1.65 26.94
C HIS A 61 8.76 1.98 26.47
N GLN A 62 8.90 2.71 25.38
CA GLN A 62 10.15 3.41 25.09
C GLN A 62 9.85 4.89 24.85
N GLY A 63 10.47 5.70 25.70
CA GLY A 63 10.04 7.05 26.02
C GLY A 63 9.98 8.03 24.86
N GLN A 64 9.12 9.02 25.06
CA GLN A 64 9.02 10.24 24.28
C GLN A 64 10.40 10.84 24.03
N LYS A 65 10.85 10.81 22.77
CA LYS A 65 11.87 11.74 22.28
C LYS A 65 11.28 12.54 21.13
N ALA A 66 11.40 13.85 21.28
CA ALA A 66 10.89 14.88 20.39
C ALA A 66 11.32 14.69 18.94
N HIS A 67 10.43 15.14 18.05
CA HIS A 67 10.53 15.19 16.59
C HIS A 67 11.96 15.44 16.06
N PRO A 68 12.57 14.49 15.34
CA PRO A 68 13.65 14.85 14.43
C PRO A 68 13.01 15.41 13.15
N ASN A 69 13.46 16.59 12.71
CA ASN A 69 13.11 17.14 11.40
C ASN A 69 13.39 16.11 10.29
N HIS A 70 12.32 15.52 9.74
CA HIS A 70 12.37 14.38 8.82
C HIS A 70 12.69 14.81 7.38
N LYS A 71 13.96 15.08 7.08
CA LYS A 71 14.42 15.40 5.71
C LYS A 71 14.42 14.22 4.73
N HIS A 72 14.20 12.98 5.19
CA HIS A 72 14.39 11.76 4.38
C HIS A 72 13.10 11.06 3.89
N ALA A 73 11.91 11.48 4.33
CA ALA A 73 10.64 10.79 3.99
C ALA A 73 9.76 11.50 2.94
N GLY A 74 10.18 12.67 2.45
CA GLY A 74 9.36 13.51 1.55
C GLY A 74 8.04 13.96 2.19
N ASP A 75 7.00 14.17 1.36
CA ASP A 75 5.69 14.72 1.77
C ASP A 75 4.78 13.69 2.48
N LEU A 76 5.15 12.41 2.44
CA LEU A 76 4.34 11.29 2.96
C LEU A 76 3.94 11.43 4.44
N PRO A 77 4.79 11.85 5.39
CA PRO A 77 4.39 11.95 6.79
C PRO A 77 3.27 12.98 7.00
N GLN A 78 3.35 14.11 6.29
CA GLN A 78 2.33 15.16 6.33
C GLN A 78 1.03 14.68 5.68
N HIS A 79 1.12 14.06 4.50
CA HIS A 79 -0.05 13.47 3.84
C HIS A 79 -0.70 12.37 4.69
N LEU A 80 0.09 11.54 5.38
CA LEU A 80 -0.42 10.46 6.21
C LEU A 80 -1.26 11.00 7.37
N GLN A 81 -0.85 12.11 7.99
CA GLN A 81 -1.65 12.77 9.00
C GLN A 81 -3.02 13.24 8.47
N VAL A 82 -3.06 13.77 7.23
CA VAL A 82 -4.31 14.18 6.57
C VAL A 82 -5.17 12.97 6.23
N MET A 83 -4.56 11.88 5.73
CA MET A 83 -5.25 10.64 5.36
C MET A 83 -5.89 9.96 6.57
N ILE A 84 -5.24 9.97 7.73
CA ILE A 84 -5.82 9.40 8.97
C ILE A 84 -7.09 10.16 9.38
N ASN A 85 -7.15 11.48 9.16
CA ASN A 85 -8.28 12.31 9.59
C ASN A 85 -9.55 12.11 8.76
N ILE A 86 -9.47 11.50 7.57
CA ILE A 86 -10.65 11.18 6.74
C ILE A 86 -11.21 9.77 7.01
N LEU A 87 -10.49 8.95 7.78
CA LEU A 87 -10.95 7.62 8.16
C LEU A 87 -11.88 7.68 9.37
N ARG A 88 -12.78 6.69 9.47
CA ARG A 88 -13.57 6.50 10.69
C ARG A 88 -12.67 6.20 11.87
N SER A 89 -13.15 6.52 13.08
CA SER A 89 -12.42 6.33 14.34
C SER A 89 -11.88 4.92 14.55
N GLU A 90 -12.63 3.92 14.09
CA GLU A 90 -12.36 2.49 14.24
C GLU A 90 -11.47 1.90 13.15
N ASP A 91 -11.35 2.58 12.00
CA ASP A 91 -10.62 2.08 10.84
C ASP A 91 -9.16 2.49 10.91
N ARG A 92 -8.24 1.63 10.48
CA ARG A 92 -6.80 1.87 10.58
C ARG A 92 -6.10 1.66 9.26
N ILE A 93 -5.07 2.46 8.99
CA ILE A 93 -4.21 2.28 7.81
C ILE A 93 -3.26 1.12 8.12
N LYS A 94 -3.29 0.05 7.31
CA LYS A 94 -2.30 -1.02 7.33
C LYS A 94 -1.09 -0.66 6.48
N LEU A 95 -1.34 -0.07 5.32
CA LEU A 95 -0.32 0.34 4.36
C LEU A 95 -0.78 1.57 3.60
N ALA A 96 0.11 2.55 3.42
CA ALA A 96 -0.06 3.65 2.47
C ALA A 96 1.04 3.61 1.42
N VAL A 97 0.68 3.66 0.14
CA VAL A 97 1.62 3.58 -0.98
C VAL A 97 1.38 4.72 -1.95
N ARG A 98 2.42 5.49 -2.26
CA ARG A 98 2.40 6.52 -3.28
C ARG A 98 2.42 5.87 -4.66
N LEU A 99 1.56 6.35 -5.54
CA LEU A 99 1.48 5.91 -6.93
C LEU A 99 2.05 6.96 -7.88
N GLU A 100 2.51 6.49 -9.04
CA GLU A 100 2.68 7.30 -10.23
C GLU A 100 1.31 7.84 -10.68
N SER A 101 1.29 9.09 -11.12
CA SER A 101 0.12 9.72 -11.75
C SER A 101 0.47 10.16 -13.16
N ALA A 102 -0.52 10.16 -14.05
CA ALA A 102 -0.38 10.74 -15.37
C ALA A 102 -0.15 12.28 -15.32
N TRP A 103 -0.48 12.91 -14.19
CA TRP A 103 -0.38 14.36 -13.99
C TRP A 103 0.72 14.67 -12.97
N SER A 104 1.70 15.51 -13.34
CA SER A 104 2.88 15.81 -12.53
C SER A 104 2.57 16.44 -11.17
N ASP A 105 1.45 17.16 -11.09
CA ASP A 105 1.12 17.98 -9.94
C ASP A 105 0.28 17.22 -8.92
N ARG A 106 -0.39 16.14 -9.35
CA ARG A 106 -1.27 15.34 -8.49
C ARG A 106 -0.45 14.34 -7.70
N VAL A 107 -0.84 14.14 -6.44
CA VAL A 107 -0.29 13.07 -5.62
C VAL A 107 -1.39 12.10 -5.30
N ARG A 108 -1.08 10.81 -5.49
CA ARG A 108 -2.03 9.74 -5.36
C ARG A 108 -1.51 8.68 -4.41
N TYR A 109 -2.38 8.20 -3.52
CA TYR A 109 -2.07 7.13 -2.59
C TYR A 109 -3.07 5.98 -2.72
N MET A 110 -2.54 4.76 -2.76
CA MET A 110 -3.31 3.55 -2.46
C MET A 110 -3.17 3.26 -0.96
N LEU A 111 -4.28 3.16 -0.26
CA LEU A 111 -4.32 2.77 1.15
C LEU A 111 -4.92 1.37 1.29
N VAL A 112 -4.27 0.51 2.07
CA VAL A 112 -4.89 -0.69 2.63
C VAL A 112 -5.44 -0.28 4.00
N VAL A 113 -6.76 -0.24 4.12
CA VAL A 113 -7.45 0.11 5.37
C VAL A 113 -8.09 -1.15 5.94
N TYR A 114 -7.99 -1.33 7.25
CA TYR A 114 -8.59 -2.46 7.94
C TYR A 114 -9.45 -2.02 9.12
N THR A 115 -10.46 -2.84 9.42
CA THR A 115 -11.29 -2.75 10.61
C THR A 115 -11.42 -4.13 11.24
N SER A 116 -11.67 -4.16 12.55
CA SER A 116 -12.24 -5.36 13.16
C SER A 116 -13.71 -5.47 12.73
N GLY A 117 -13.99 -6.51 11.95
CA GLY A 117 -15.32 -6.83 11.44
C GLY A 117 -16.26 -7.30 12.55
N ARG A 118 -17.55 -7.42 12.23
CA ARG A 118 -18.60 -7.81 13.22
C ARG A 118 -18.41 -9.20 13.79
N GLN A 119 -17.65 -10.05 13.10
CA GLN A 119 -17.35 -11.42 13.50
C GLN A 119 -15.98 -11.54 14.18
N ASP A 120 -15.41 -10.43 14.66
CA ASP A 120 -14.06 -10.35 15.21
C ASP A 120 -12.99 -10.86 14.21
N THR A 121 -13.26 -10.68 12.92
CA THR A 121 -12.34 -11.01 11.83
C THR A 121 -11.82 -9.73 11.19
N GLU A 122 -10.60 -9.78 10.68
CA GLU A 122 -9.98 -8.62 10.08
C GLU A 122 -10.49 -8.38 8.66
N GLU A 123 -11.26 -7.30 8.50
CA GLU A 123 -11.85 -6.88 7.24
C GLU A 123 -11.01 -5.78 6.61
N ASN A 124 -10.68 -5.90 5.32
CA ASN A 124 -9.76 -4.99 4.65
C ASN A 124 -10.36 -4.48 3.32
N ILE A 125 -10.14 -3.20 3.01
CA ILE A 125 -10.44 -2.60 1.70
C ILE A 125 -9.25 -1.80 1.18
N LEU A 126 -9.28 -1.51 -0.12
CA LEU A 126 -8.42 -0.52 -0.75
C LEU A 126 -9.15 0.80 -0.91
N LEU A 127 -8.49 1.90 -0.52
CA LEU A 127 -8.92 3.26 -0.82
C LEU A 127 -7.91 3.91 -1.77
N GLY A 128 -8.42 4.58 -2.79
CA GLY A 128 -7.65 5.50 -3.61
C GLY A 128 -7.85 6.92 -3.12
N ILE A 129 -6.77 7.55 -2.66
CA ILE A 129 -6.77 8.92 -2.14
C ILE A 129 -6.03 9.84 -3.11
N ASP A 130 -6.63 10.99 -3.39
CA ASP A 130 -6.05 12.03 -4.24
C ASP A 130 -5.74 13.30 -3.41
N PHE A 131 -4.59 13.90 -3.72
CA PHE A 131 -4.20 15.24 -3.32
C PHE A 131 -4.03 16.06 -4.59
N THR A 132 -4.68 17.23 -4.63
CA THR A 132 -4.66 18.14 -5.78
C THR A 132 -3.24 18.67 -6.08
N ASN A 133 -2.42 18.85 -5.03
CA ASN A 133 -1.00 19.13 -5.14
C ASN A 133 -0.20 18.56 -3.96
N LYS A 134 1.13 18.61 -4.03
CA LYS A 134 2.05 18.08 -2.99
C LYS A 134 1.98 18.79 -1.64
N ASP A 135 1.53 20.05 -1.62
CA ASP A 135 1.47 20.86 -0.41
C ASP A 135 0.04 20.91 0.18
N CYS A 136 -0.88 20.13 -0.38
CA CYS A 136 -2.29 20.20 -0.05
C CYS A 136 -2.52 19.69 1.37
N LYS A 137 -3.30 20.45 2.15
CA LYS A 137 -3.67 20.10 3.53
C LYS A 137 -4.96 19.30 3.63
N SER A 138 -5.54 18.95 2.49
CA SER A 138 -6.76 18.15 2.37
C SER A 138 -6.56 17.08 1.31
N CYS A 139 -7.26 15.96 1.46
CA CYS A 139 -7.31 14.90 0.47
C CYS A 139 -8.75 14.46 0.25
N SER A 140 -9.00 13.81 -0.87
CA SER A 140 -10.31 13.28 -1.24
C SER A 140 -10.22 11.80 -1.57
N ILE A 141 -11.32 11.08 -1.34
CA ILE A 141 -11.44 9.68 -1.75
C ILE A 141 -11.88 9.67 -3.23
N GLY A 142 -11.09 9.01 -4.07
CA GLY A 142 -11.34 8.86 -5.50
C GLY A 142 -11.71 7.44 -5.92
N MET A 143 -11.46 6.44 -5.06
CA MET A 143 -11.75 5.04 -5.33
C MET A 143 -11.97 4.27 -4.03
N VAL A 144 -12.92 3.35 -4.05
CA VAL A 144 -13.12 2.34 -3.01
C VAL A 144 -13.16 0.98 -3.69
N LEU A 145 -12.32 0.06 -3.23
CA LEU A 145 -12.17 -1.26 -3.84
C LEU A 145 -12.16 -2.34 -2.74
N PRO A 146 -13.22 -3.15 -2.63
CA PRO A 146 -13.24 -4.25 -1.66
C PRO A 146 -12.27 -5.36 -2.05
N LEU A 147 -11.75 -6.08 -1.06
CA LEU A 147 -10.88 -7.24 -1.28
C LEU A 147 -11.64 -8.51 -0.90
N TRP A 148 -12.32 -9.12 -1.87
CA TRP A 148 -13.06 -10.36 -1.67
C TRP A 148 -12.15 -11.60 -1.77
N SER A 149 -12.70 -12.76 -1.44
CA SER A 149 -12.05 -14.06 -1.63
C SER A 149 -11.68 -14.37 -3.09
N ASP A 150 -12.36 -13.76 -4.06
CA ASP A 150 -12.08 -13.90 -5.50
C ASP A 150 -10.94 -13.00 -6.00
N THR A 151 -10.37 -12.15 -5.15
CA THR A 151 -9.39 -11.15 -5.55
C THR A 151 -8.15 -11.80 -6.15
N LYS A 152 -7.78 -11.38 -7.36
CA LYS A 152 -6.56 -11.81 -8.05
C LYS A 152 -5.65 -10.62 -8.30
N ILE A 153 -4.35 -10.85 -8.11
CA ILE A 153 -3.31 -9.85 -8.32
C ILE A 153 -2.36 -10.37 -9.39
N HIS A 154 -2.06 -9.55 -10.40
CA HIS A 154 -1.12 -9.90 -11.47
C HIS A 154 -0.21 -8.71 -11.78
N LEU A 155 1.04 -8.98 -12.14
CA LEU A 155 1.96 -7.93 -12.61
C LEU A 155 1.60 -7.50 -14.02
N ASP A 156 1.72 -6.21 -14.30
CA ASP A 156 1.28 -5.64 -15.57
C ASP A 156 2.40 -5.51 -16.62
N GLY A 157 3.64 -5.87 -16.26
CA GLY A 157 4.83 -5.82 -17.12
C GLY A 157 5.38 -4.40 -17.39
N ASP A 158 4.74 -3.35 -16.89
CA ASP A 158 5.20 -1.97 -17.01
C ASP A 158 5.47 -1.34 -15.64
N GLY A 159 5.83 -2.15 -14.65
CA GLY A 159 6.15 -1.68 -13.31
C GLY A 159 4.94 -1.35 -12.43
N GLY A 160 3.77 -1.85 -12.80
CA GLY A 160 2.58 -1.85 -11.96
C GLY A 160 2.05 -3.25 -11.70
N PHE A 161 0.96 -3.31 -10.94
CA PHE A 161 0.19 -4.51 -10.73
C PHE A 161 -1.30 -4.21 -10.89
N THR A 162 -2.04 -5.24 -11.25
CA THR A 162 -3.50 -5.20 -11.39
C THR A 162 -4.15 -5.92 -10.23
N VAL A 163 -5.22 -5.35 -9.70
CA VAL A 163 -6.11 -6.00 -8.73
C VAL A 163 -7.46 -6.20 -9.40
N ASN A 164 -7.85 -7.47 -9.56
CA ASN A 164 -9.14 -7.87 -10.09
C ASN A 164 -10.00 -8.47 -8.98
N THR A 165 -11.16 -7.90 -8.74
CA THR A 165 -12.10 -8.37 -7.72
C THR A 165 -13.53 -8.00 -8.10
N ALA A 166 -14.49 -8.91 -7.89
CA ALA A 166 -15.88 -8.75 -8.30
C ALA A 166 -16.05 -8.27 -9.76
N GLY A 167 -15.18 -8.74 -10.67
CA GLY A 167 -15.19 -8.38 -12.09
C GLY A 167 -14.67 -6.98 -12.42
N ARG A 168 -14.19 -6.21 -11.43
CA ARG A 168 -13.54 -4.91 -11.66
C ARG A 168 -12.03 -5.04 -11.61
N THR A 169 -11.34 -4.41 -12.55
CA THR A 169 -9.87 -4.42 -12.63
C THR A 169 -9.33 -3.01 -12.43
N HIS A 170 -8.40 -2.86 -11.49
CA HIS A 170 -7.70 -1.59 -11.21
C HIS A 170 -6.20 -1.77 -11.35
N VAL A 171 -5.53 -0.77 -11.92
CA VAL A 171 -4.08 -0.77 -12.14
C VAL A 171 -3.42 0.17 -11.13
N PHE A 172 -2.41 -0.33 -10.43
CA PHE A 172 -1.61 0.46 -9.49
C PHE A 172 -0.16 0.47 -9.96
N LYS A 173 0.43 1.66 -10.03
CA LYS A 173 1.83 1.87 -10.41
C LYS A 173 2.58 2.53 -9.27
N PRO A 174 3.24 1.76 -8.39
CA PRO A 174 3.99 2.32 -7.28
C PRO A 174 5.20 3.13 -7.75
N VAL A 175 5.57 4.17 -7.01
CA VAL A 175 6.66 5.08 -7.41
C VAL A 175 8.06 4.47 -7.39
N SER A 176 8.24 3.27 -6.81
CA SER A 176 9.49 2.53 -6.86
C SER A 176 9.28 1.02 -6.69
N VAL A 177 10.29 0.24 -7.04
CA VAL A 177 10.25 -1.23 -6.92
C VAL A 177 10.11 -1.68 -5.46
N GLN A 178 10.78 -0.99 -4.52
CA GLN A 178 10.66 -1.29 -3.09
C GLN A 178 9.24 -1.04 -2.55
N VAL A 179 8.60 0.04 -3.00
CA VAL A 179 7.21 0.36 -2.67
C VAL A 179 6.28 -0.69 -3.27
N MET A 180 6.54 -1.13 -4.52
CA MET A 180 5.77 -2.19 -5.18
C MET A 180 5.85 -3.52 -4.42
N TRP A 181 7.04 -3.94 -4.04
CA TRP A 181 7.25 -5.14 -3.22
C TRP A 181 6.48 -5.08 -1.89
N SER A 182 6.60 -3.97 -1.16
CA SER A 182 5.89 -3.74 0.10
C SER A 182 4.37 -3.83 -0.08
N ALA A 183 3.84 -3.27 -1.18
CA ALA A 183 2.42 -3.34 -1.52
C ALA A 183 1.96 -4.77 -1.75
N LEU A 184 2.67 -5.52 -2.58
CA LEU A 184 2.32 -6.89 -2.93
C LEU A 184 2.37 -7.83 -1.71
N GLN A 185 3.36 -7.67 -0.83
CA GLN A 185 3.43 -8.45 0.41
C GLN A 185 2.18 -8.29 1.28
N VAL A 186 1.75 -7.05 1.53
CA VAL A 186 0.55 -6.77 2.34
C VAL A 186 -0.71 -7.25 1.62
N LEU A 187 -0.84 -6.97 0.33
CA LEU A 187 -2.02 -7.35 -0.46
C LEU A 187 -2.19 -8.87 -0.53
N HIS A 188 -1.12 -9.63 -0.78
CA HIS A 188 -1.21 -11.10 -0.79
C HIS A 188 -1.67 -11.66 0.56
N LYS A 189 -1.18 -11.09 1.67
CA LYS A 189 -1.61 -11.46 3.02
C LYS A 189 -3.10 -11.16 3.24
N VAL A 190 -3.57 -9.99 2.83
CA VAL A 190 -4.99 -9.61 2.93
C VAL A 190 -5.88 -10.50 2.05
N CYS A 191 -5.46 -10.83 0.82
CA CYS A 191 -6.18 -11.76 -0.05
C CYS A 191 -6.20 -13.19 0.52
N GLU A 192 -5.16 -13.62 1.23
CA GLU A 192 -5.17 -14.89 1.96
C GLU A 192 -6.21 -14.88 3.09
N LEU A 193 -6.27 -13.81 3.89
CA LEU A 193 -7.28 -13.67 4.95
C LEU A 193 -8.70 -13.67 4.38
N SER A 194 -8.91 -12.92 3.29
CA SER A 194 -10.22 -12.82 2.64
C SER A 194 -10.71 -14.17 2.09
N ARG A 195 -9.78 -15.01 1.59
CA ARG A 195 -10.07 -16.40 1.21
C ARG A 195 -10.32 -17.29 2.42
N ARG A 196 -9.51 -17.16 3.48
CA ARG A 196 -9.63 -17.96 4.71
C ARG A 196 -10.98 -17.75 5.40
N TYR A 197 -11.46 -16.51 5.46
CA TYR A 197 -12.75 -16.16 6.07
C TYR A 197 -13.92 -16.13 5.07
N ASN A 198 -13.68 -16.50 3.81
CA ASN A 198 -14.68 -16.54 2.75
C ASN A 198 -15.48 -15.24 2.62
N TYR A 199 -14.81 -14.11 2.44
CA TYR A 199 -15.51 -12.84 2.17
C TYR A 199 -16.02 -12.82 0.73
N PHE A 200 -17.32 -12.53 0.55
CA PHE A 200 -17.97 -12.48 -0.76
C PHE A 200 -18.99 -11.33 -0.84
N PRO A 201 -19.29 -10.81 -2.04
CA PRO A 201 -20.30 -9.78 -2.24
C PRO A 201 -21.68 -10.21 -1.75
N GLY A 202 -22.33 -9.38 -0.93
CA GLY A 202 -23.64 -9.68 -0.35
C GLY A 202 -23.59 -10.45 0.98
N GLY A 203 -22.39 -10.78 1.47
CA GLY A 203 -22.20 -11.28 2.84
C GLY A 203 -22.27 -10.18 3.91
N MET A 204 -21.97 -10.56 5.16
CA MET A 204 -21.93 -9.63 6.31
C MET A 204 -20.61 -8.86 6.43
N ALA A 205 -19.58 -9.28 5.67
CA ALA A 205 -18.27 -8.66 5.64
C ALA A 205 -18.23 -7.43 4.73
N LEU A 206 -17.33 -6.49 5.02
CA LEU A 206 -17.09 -5.25 4.28
C LEU A 206 -18.30 -4.33 4.19
N THR A 207 -19.36 -4.54 4.99
CA THR A 207 -20.57 -3.69 4.98
C THR A 207 -20.30 -2.21 5.23
N TRP A 208 -19.21 -1.91 5.93
CA TRP A 208 -18.74 -0.56 6.21
C TRP A 208 -18.15 0.16 5.00
N MET A 209 -17.81 -0.54 3.91
CA MET A 209 -17.29 0.09 2.70
C MET A 209 -18.26 1.12 2.12
N GLY A 210 -19.58 0.93 2.33
CA GLY A 210 -20.61 1.85 1.85
C GLY A 210 -20.48 3.26 2.43
N TYR A 211 -19.89 3.41 3.63
CA TYR A 211 -19.52 4.72 4.17
C TYR A 211 -18.53 5.43 3.23
N TYR A 212 -17.43 4.77 2.88
CA TYR A 212 -16.41 5.34 2.01
C TYR A 212 -16.91 5.55 0.58
N GLU A 213 -17.76 4.66 0.06
CA GLU A 213 -18.39 4.84 -1.26
C GLU A 213 -19.24 6.12 -1.31
N SER A 214 -19.94 6.45 -0.22
CA SER A 214 -20.70 7.70 -0.10
C SER A 214 -19.82 8.95 0.04
N CYS A 215 -18.54 8.78 0.38
CA CYS A 215 -17.57 9.87 0.58
C CYS A 215 -16.64 10.06 -0.63
N ILE A 216 -16.89 9.42 -1.78
CA ILE A 216 -16.13 9.67 -3.00
C ILE A 216 -16.37 11.12 -3.44
N ALA A 217 -15.31 11.92 -3.42
CA ALA A 217 -15.37 13.37 -3.61
C ALA A 217 -14.25 13.93 -4.50
N SER A 218 -13.36 13.08 -5.03
CA SER A 218 -12.33 13.52 -5.98
C SER A 218 -12.94 14.06 -7.28
N ASP A 219 -12.23 14.96 -7.94
CA ASP A 219 -12.61 15.45 -9.27
C ASP A 219 -12.80 14.30 -10.27
N GLN A 220 -13.70 14.48 -11.24
CA GLN A 220 -14.00 13.45 -12.24
C GLN A 220 -12.75 12.98 -13.00
N SER A 221 -11.80 13.87 -13.28
CA SER A 221 -10.54 13.51 -13.92
C SER A 221 -9.68 12.58 -13.07
N CYS A 222 -9.67 12.75 -11.74
CA CYS A 222 -8.99 11.83 -10.81
C CYS A 222 -9.72 10.49 -10.76
N ILE A 223 -11.05 10.50 -10.67
CA ILE A 223 -11.88 9.28 -10.69
C ILE A 223 -11.65 8.49 -11.99
N ASN A 224 -11.60 9.17 -13.14
CA ASN A 224 -11.34 8.53 -14.42
C ASN A 224 -9.96 7.87 -14.46
N GLU A 225 -8.94 8.51 -13.88
CA GLU A 225 -7.60 7.94 -13.79
C GLU A 225 -7.57 6.69 -12.89
N TRP A 226 -8.39 6.62 -11.83
CA TRP A 226 -8.52 5.41 -11.01
C TRP A 226 -9.19 4.25 -11.75
N ASN A 227 -10.19 4.56 -12.58
CA ASN A 227 -10.94 3.58 -13.36
C ASN A 227 -10.32 3.28 -14.73
N ALA A 228 -9.19 3.92 -15.06
CA ALA A 228 -8.50 3.70 -16.32
C ALA A 228 -7.99 2.26 -16.38
N MET A 229 -8.62 1.46 -17.24
CA MET A 229 -8.13 0.13 -17.55
C MET A 229 -6.92 0.22 -18.47
N LYS A 230 -5.92 -0.63 -18.26
CA LYS A 230 -4.96 -0.92 -19.32
C LYS A 230 -5.68 -1.69 -20.41
N ASP A 231 -5.42 -1.36 -21.67
CA ASP A 231 -5.77 -2.22 -22.81
C ASP A 231 -5.26 -3.63 -22.50
N LEU A 232 -6.19 -4.53 -22.20
CA LEU A 232 -5.90 -5.91 -21.82
C LEU A 232 -5.52 -6.67 -23.09
N GLU A 233 -4.35 -6.37 -23.66
CA GLU A 233 -3.73 -7.23 -24.66
C GLU A 233 -3.19 -8.48 -23.94
N THR A 234 -4.10 -9.37 -23.56
CA THR A 234 -3.74 -10.72 -23.19
C THR A 234 -3.31 -11.44 -24.47
N THR A 235 -2.01 -11.44 -24.76
CA THR A 235 -1.48 -12.41 -25.72
C THR A 235 -1.84 -13.79 -25.22
N ARG A 236 -2.73 -14.46 -25.96
CA ARG A 236 -3.10 -15.85 -25.75
C ARG A 236 -1.80 -16.66 -25.63
N PRO A 237 -1.62 -17.48 -24.59
CA PRO A 237 -0.46 -18.38 -24.55
C PRO A 237 -0.52 -19.25 -25.81
N ASP A 238 0.54 -19.21 -26.61
CA ASP A 238 0.67 -20.09 -27.77
C ASP A 238 0.59 -21.54 -27.32
N SER A 239 -0.03 -22.37 -28.17
CA SER A 239 -0.24 -23.80 -27.93
C SER A 239 1.08 -24.49 -27.54
N PRO A 240 1.09 -25.47 -26.62
CA PRO A 240 2.33 -26.07 -26.15
C PRO A 240 3.07 -26.72 -27.33
N SER A 241 4.27 -26.23 -27.64
CA SER A 241 5.14 -26.85 -28.62
C SER A 241 5.61 -28.21 -28.11
N MET A 242 5.31 -29.27 -28.84
CA MET A 242 5.77 -30.63 -28.52
C MET A 242 7.30 -30.73 -28.70
N PHE A 243 8.00 -31.07 -27.62
CA PHE A 243 9.39 -31.56 -27.55
C PHE A 243 10.51 -30.74 -28.23
N VAL A 244 11.38 -30.11 -27.44
CA VAL A 244 12.81 -29.93 -27.80
C VAL A 244 13.68 -30.04 -26.54
N ASP A 245 14.58 -31.04 -26.52
CA ASP A 245 15.57 -31.33 -25.46
C ASP A 245 16.86 -30.50 -25.64
N LYS A 246 16.69 -29.18 -25.81
CA LYS A 246 17.75 -28.16 -25.82
C LYS A 246 17.17 -26.91 -25.15
N PRO A 247 17.91 -26.18 -24.29
CA PRO A 247 17.38 -24.97 -23.70
C PRO A 247 17.01 -24.03 -24.84
N SER A 248 15.73 -23.68 -24.90
CA SER A 248 15.19 -22.81 -25.93
C SER A 248 15.99 -21.49 -25.94
N GLU A 249 16.08 -20.82 -27.10
CA GLU A 249 16.74 -19.50 -27.16
C GLU A 249 16.15 -18.53 -26.13
N ARG A 250 14.87 -18.73 -25.80
CA ARG A 250 14.16 -18.07 -24.71
C ARG A 250 14.79 -18.35 -23.34
N GLU A 251 14.98 -19.62 -22.94
CA GLU A 251 15.58 -19.97 -21.65
C GLU A 251 17.01 -19.42 -21.49
N ARG A 252 17.80 -19.42 -22.57
CA ARG A 252 19.14 -18.81 -22.56
C ARG A 252 19.06 -17.30 -22.33
N THR A 253 18.11 -16.64 -22.99
CA THR A 253 17.86 -15.21 -22.83
C THR A 253 17.39 -14.91 -21.42
N GLU A 254 16.45 -15.70 -20.89
CA GLU A 254 15.95 -15.59 -19.51
C GLU A 254 17.09 -15.75 -18.50
N CYS A 255 17.97 -16.74 -18.65
CA CYS A 255 19.13 -16.92 -17.77
C CYS A 255 20.06 -15.68 -17.77
N LEU A 256 20.32 -15.11 -18.95
CA LEU A 256 21.12 -13.89 -19.08
C LEU A 256 20.43 -12.68 -18.45
N ILE A 257 19.11 -12.54 -18.65
CA ILE A 257 18.27 -11.53 -17.99
C ILE A 257 18.44 -11.66 -16.47
N LYS A 258 18.25 -12.84 -15.88
CA LYS A 258 18.37 -13.06 -14.43
C LYS A 258 19.72 -12.60 -13.88
N ALA A 259 20.80 -12.99 -14.54
CA ALA A 259 22.17 -12.65 -14.12
C ALA A 259 22.43 -11.14 -14.17
N LYS A 260 22.03 -10.48 -15.26
CA LYS A 260 22.22 -9.04 -15.44
C LYS A 260 21.31 -8.21 -14.55
N LEU A 261 20.04 -8.61 -14.43
CA LEU A 261 19.05 -7.96 -13.57
C LEU A 261 19.51 -7.97 -12.11
N ARG A 262 20.01 -9.10 -11.62
CA ARG A 262 20.57 -9.19 -10.25
C ARG A 262 21.74 -8.23 -10.03
N SER A 263 22.64 -8.13 -11.01
CA SER A 263 23.76 -7.19 -10.95
C SER A 263 23.28 -5.74 -10.86
N ILE A 264 22.31 -5.37 -11.71
CA ILE A 264 21.73 -4.02 -11.73
C ILE A 264 21.07 -3.70 -10.39
N MET A 265 20.19 -4.58 -9.91
CA MET A 265 19.44 -4.38 -8.67
C MET A 265 20.34 -4.30 -7.43
N THR A 266 21.48 -4.98 -7.43
CA THR A 266 22.45 -4.90 -6.32
C THR A 266 23.19 -3.56 -6.29
N CYS A 267 23.32 -2.89 -7.43
CA CYS A 267 24.06 -1.63 -7.55
C CYS A 267 23.16 -0.38 -7.49
N GLN A 268 21.84 -0.54 -7.58
CA GLN A 268 20.89 0.57 -7.62
C GLN A 268 20.22 0.85 -6.28
N ASP A 269 19.74 2.09 -6.14
CA ASP A 269 18.87 2.49 -5.04
C ASP A 269 17.42 2.11 -5.33
N LEU A 270 17.02 0.94 -4.84
CA LEU A 270 15.69 0.35 -5.05
C LEU A 270 14.54 1.16 -4.42
N GLU A 271 14.84 2.07 -3.49
CA GLU A 271 13.84 2.99 -2.93
C GLU A 271 13.42 4.08 -3.92
N ASN A 272 14.25 4.37 -4.92
CA ASN A 272 14.11 5.52 -5.83
C ASN A 272 14.00 5.16 -7.32
N VAL A 273 14.07 3.88 -7.66
CA VAL A 273 13.97 3.42 -9.04
C VAL A 273 12.65 2.67 -9.29
N THR A 274 12.08 2.87 -10.47
CA THR A 274 10.90 2.16 -10.99
C THR A 274 11.31 0.91 -11.79
N CYS A 275 10.41 -0.06 -11.93
CA CYS A 275 10.68 -1.26 -12.74
C CYS A 275 10.96 -0.88 -14.20
N LYS A 276 10.30 0.17 -14.70
CA LYS A 276 10.53 0.71 -16.05
C LYS A 276 11.98 1.20 -16.24
N GLN A 277 12.55 1.89 -15.24
CA GLN A 277 13.94 2.37 -15.30
C GLN A 277 14.92 1.19 -15.27
N ILE A 278 14.72 0.22 -14.37
CA ILE A 278 15.56 -0.99 -14.31
C ILE A 278 15.48 -1.76 -15.64
N ARG A 279 14.29 -1.93 -16.22
CA ARG A 279 14.11 -2.59 -17.52
C ARG A 279 14.84 -1.84 -18.63
N THR A 280 14.76 -0.50 -18.65
CA THR A 280 15.45 0.31 -19.65
C THR A 280 16.96 0.15 -19.57
N GLU A 281 17.52 0.12 -18.35
CA GLU A 281 18.96 -0.12 -18.14
C GLU A 281 19.37 -1.54 -18.53
N LEU A 282 18.53 -2.53 -18.23
CA LEU A 282 18.74 -3.92 -18.64
C LEU A 282 18.77 -4.06 -20.17
N GLU A 283 17.81 -3.45 -20.87
CA GLU A 283 17.76 -3.42 -22.34
C GLU A 283 19.02 -2.78 -22.94
N GLN A 284 19.52 -1.69 -22.32
CA GLN A 284 20.78 -1.04 -22.72
C GLN A 284 22.00 -1.95 -22.51
N HIS A 285 22.10 -2.63 -21.36
CA HIS A 285 23.21 -3.52 -21.04
C HIS A 285 23.25 -4.79 -21.90
N MET A 286 22.09 -5.28 -22.31
CA MET A 286 21.97 -6.46 -23.17
C MET A 286 21.98 -6.12 -24.66
N ASN A 287 21.82 -4.83 -25.01
CA ASN A 287 21.67 -4.33 -26.38
C ASN A 287 20.58 -5.10 -27.16
N CYS A 288 19.48 -5.42 -26.49
CA CYS A 288 18.35 -6.14 -27.08
C CYS A 288 17.01 -5.61 -26.56
N ASN A 289 15.97 -5.79 -27.37
CA ASN A 289 14.62 -5.40 -27.01
C ASN A 289 13.99 -6.50 -26.13
N LEU A 290 13.56 -6.15 -24.92
CA LEU A 290 13.01 -7.07 -23.93
C LEU A 290 11.48 -6.94 -23.75
N LYS A 291 10.78 -6.35 -24.73
CA LYS A 291 9.32 -6.13 -24.67
C LYS A 291 8.51 -7.39 -24.34
N GLU A 292 8.92 -8.55 -24.87
CA GLU A 292 8.23 -9.84 -24.65
C GLU A 292 8.53 -10.44 -23.26
N TYR A 293 9.55 -9.94 -22.57
CA TYR A 293 9.98 -10.43 -21.26
C TYR A 293 9.52 -9.52 -20.12
N LYS A 294 8.69 -8.51 -20.38
CA LYS A 294 8.21 -7.53 -19.39
C LYS A 294 7.71 -8.17 -18.09
N GLU A 295 6.73 -9.06 -18.19
CA GLU A 295 6.17 -9.75 -17.02
C GLU A 295 7.19 -10.65 -16.34
N PHE A 296 8.06 -11.32 -17.11
CA PHE A 296 9.13 -12.16 -16.58
C PHE A 296 10.14 -11.33 -15.78
N ILE A 297 10.53 -10.16 -16.29
CA ILE A 297 11.47 -9.25 -15.64
C ILE A 297 10.85 -8.73 -14.34
N ASP A 298 9.60 -8.26 -14.35
CA ASP A 298 8.92 -7.76 -13.15
C ASP A 298 8.82 -8.86 -12.08
N ASN A 299 8.48 -10.09 -12.47
CA ASN A 299 8.46 -11.25 -11.55
C ASN A 299 9.86 -11.54 -10.98
N GLU A 300 10.89 -11.56 -11.81
CA GLU A 300 12.26 -11.82 -11.36
C GLU A 300 12.79 -10.69 -10.46
N MET A 301 12.42 -9.43 -10.70
CA MET A 301 12.75 -8.32 -9.80
C MET A 301 12.21 -8.59 -8.38
N LEU A 302 10.95 -9.00 -8.26
CA LEU A 302 10.35 -9.30 -6.96
C LEU A 302 10.97 -10.54 -6.30
N LEU A 303 11.36 -11.55 -7.09
CA LEU A 303 12.09 -12.72 -6.56
C LEU A 303 13.46 -12.31 -6.01
N ILE A 304 14.19 -11.44 -6.69
CA ILE A 304 15.49 -10.92 -6.24
C ILE A 304 15.31 -10.12 -4.95
N LEU A 305 14.33 -9.21 -4.89
CA LEU A 305 13.99 -8.47 -3.67
C LEU A 305 13.67 -9.40 -2.50
N GLY A 306 12.84 -10.42 -2.72
CA GLY A 306 12.50 -11.39 -1.68
C GLY A 306 13.71 -12.20 -1.18
N GLN A 307 14.72 -12.41 -2.01
CA GLN A 307 15.98 -13.04 -1.61
C GLN A 307 16.88 -12.07 -0.83
N MET A 308 16.94 -10.81 -1.28
CA MET A 308 17.68 -9.75 -0.59
C MET A 308 17.12 -9.50 0.81
N ASP A 309 15.81 -9.32 0.95
CA ASP A 309 15.15 -9.11 2.24
C ASP A 309 15.41 -10.26 3.23
N LYS A 310 15.37 -11.51 2.76
CA LYS A 310 15.71 -12.68 3.58
C LYS A 310 17.17 -12.64 4.03
N ALA A 311 18.10 -12.30 3.14
CA ALA A 311 19.52 -12.18 3.48
C ALA A 311 19.78 -11.08 4.51
N TYR A 312 19.09 -9.94 4.41
CA TYR A 312 19.18 -8.85 5.40
C TYR A 312 18.50 -9.19 6.72
N SER A 313 17.47 -10.04 6.75
CA SER A 313 16.81 -10.47 7.99
C SER A 313 17.61 -11.49 8.82
N HIS A 314 18.72 -12.01 8.28
CA HIS A 314 19.62 -12.96 8.93
C HIS A 314 20.95 -12.34 9.38
N LEU A 315 21.13 -11.02 9.26
CA LEU A 315 22.26 -10.24 9.76
C LEU A 315 21.83 -9.38 10.95
#